data_AF-A0A098BNU0-F1
#
_entry.id   AF-A0A098BNU0-F1
#
_cell.length_a   1.000
_cell.length_b   1.000
_cell.length_c   1.000
_cell.angle_alpha   90.00
_cell.angle_beta   90.00
_cell.angle_gamma   90.00
#
_symmetry.space_group_name_H-M   'P 1'
#
loop_
_entity.id
_entity.type
_entity.pdbx_description
1 polymer ?
#
loop_
_entity_poly.entity_id
_entity_poly.type
_entity_poly.pdbx_seq_one_letter_code
_entity_poly.pdbx_strand_id
1 'polypeptide(L)'
;MTNGLDALRQKNKRAGGRTMPPPRHKPRSVPVEIPTDSQNSTNPIAPPVQEIRPSTSDAAATLSENVAAQTVNGREPAPALPASELPKAAPPVPSTEVDELTKSTIYLDAETDQFLEEAIYLGRKQKPRIDSRSAIVRFALRELASRMSTEQVIAAIRAGAPETGNQGRPRL
;
A
#
# COMPACT_ATOMS: atom_id res chain seq x y z
N MET A 1 -44.16 13.73 -26.89
CA MET A 1 -43.64 12.76 -25.91
C MET A 1 -42.65 11.86 -26.62
N THR A 2 -41.37 11.97 -26.32
CA THR A 2 -40.30 11.21 -27.00
C THR A 2 -40.37 9.75 -26.56
N ASN A 3 -40.56 8.84 -27.51
CA ASN A 3 -40.75 7.42 -27.25
C ASN A 3 -39.48 6.82 -26.60
N GLY A 4 -39.58 6.45 -25.32
CA GLY A 4 -38.48 5.83 -24.56
C GLY A 4 -37.96 4.51 -25.18
N LEU A 5 -38.75 3.87 -26.05
CA LEU A 5 -38.35 2.69 -26.79
C LEU A 5 -37.21 2.96 -27.78
N ASP A 6 -37.15 4.16 -28.35
CA ASP A 6 -36.12 4.53 -29.33
C ASP A 6 -34.78 4.83 -28.65
N ALA A 7 -34.82 5.44 -27.46
CA ALA A 7 -33.63 5.65 -26.63
C ALA A 7 -32.99 4.32 -26.20
N LEU A 8 -33.80 3.30 -25.92
CA LEU A 8 -33.32 1.97 -25.55
C LEU A 8 -32.64 1.26 -26.73
N ARG A 9 -33.20 1.39 -27.95
CA ARG A 9 -32.58 0.86 -29.18
C ARG A 9 -31.24 1.51 -29.50
N GLN A 10 -31.11 2.83 -29.27
CA GLN A 10 -29.84 3.54 -29.44
C GLN A 10 -28.79 3.13 -28.40
N LYS A 11 -29.19 2.88 -27.14
CA LYS A 11 -28.30 2.37 -26.10
C LYS A 11 -27.77 0.98 -26.43
N ASN A 12 -28.61 0.09 -26.95
CA ASN A 12 -28.22 -1.27 -27.34
C ASN A 12 -27.25 -1.28 -28.54
N LYS A 13 -27.40 -0.36 -29.51
CA LYS A 13 -26.42 -0.19 -30.60
C LYS A 13 -25.05 0.27 -30.10
N ARG A 14 -25.00 1.17 -29.11
CA ARG A 14 -23.74 1.64 -28.50
C ARG A 14 -23.09 0.61 -27.57
N ALA A 15 -23.85 -0.33 -27.04
CA ALA A 15 -23.36 -1.43 -26.20
C ALA A 15 -22.68 -2.56 -27.01
N GLY A 16 -22.83 -2.58 -28.34
CA GLY A 16 -22.29 -3.62 -29.23
C GLY A 16 -20.76 -3.67 -29.36
N GLY A 17 -20.03 -2.72 -28.78
CA GLY A 17 -18.56 -2.65 -28.84
C GLY A 17 -17.81 -3.29 -27.66
N ARG A 18 -18.53 -3.77 -26.64
CA ARG A 18 -17.95 -4.49 -25.50
C ARG A 18 -18.46 -5.92 -25.51
N THR A 19 -18.00 -6.70 -26.49
CA THR A 19 -18.23 -8.14 -26.47
C THR A 19 -17.52 -8.69 -25.24
N MET A 20 -18.28 -9.24 -24.29
CA MET A 20 -17.66 -9.88 -23.14
C MET A 20 -16.80 -11.05 -23.65
N PRO A 21 -15.57 -11.21 -23.13
CA PRO A 21 -14.75 -12.35 -23.49
C PRO A 21 -15.49 -13.64 -23.15
N PRO A 22 -15.34 -14.69 -23.97
CA PRO A 22 -16.04 -15.93 -23.75
C PRO A 22 -15.68 -16.51 -22.38
N PRO A 23 -16.65 -17.13 -21.68
CA PRO A 23 -16.40 -17.75 -20.39
C PRO A 23 -15.33 -18.83 -20.54
N ARG A 24 -14.30 -18.76 -19.70
CA ARG A 24 -13.15 -19.69 -19.75
C ARG A 24 -13.49 -21.10 -19.27
N HIS A 25 -14.65 -21.27 -18.61
CA HIS A 25 -15.06 -22.53 -18.00
C HIS A 25 -16.30 -23.08 -18.69
N LYS A 26 -16.28 -24.38 -19.00
CA LYS A 26 -17.46 -25.11 -19.49
C LYS A 26 -18.55 -25.07 -18.41
N PRO A 27 -19.84 -25.04 -18.80
CA PRO A 27 -20.93 -25.13 -17.85
C PRO A 27 -20.78 -26.42 -17.04
N ARG A 28 -20.91 -26.31 -15.72
CA ARG A 28 -20.83 -27.45 -14.81
C ARG A 28 -22.04 -28.35 -15.05
N SER A 29 -21.79 -29.64 -15.31
CA SER A 29 -22.83 -30.65 -15.51
C SER A 29 -23.24 -31.38 -14.24
N VAL A 30 -22.45 -31.25 -13.17
CA VAL A 30 -22.69 -31.94 -11.89
C VAL A 30 -23.50 -31.04 -10.96
N PRO A 31 -24.73 -31.45 -10.58
CA PRO A 31 -25.52 -30.75 -9.58
C PRO A 31 -24.72 -30.52 -8.29
N VAL A 32 -24.84 -29.32 -7.70
CA VAL A 32 -24.29 -29.05 -6.37
C VAL A 32 -25.27 -29.65 -5.36
N GLU A 33 -24.85 -30.69 -4.68
CA GLU A 33 -25.58 -31.23 -3.53
C GLU A 33 -25.56 -30.19 -2.42
N ILE A 34 -26.73 -29.61 -2.16
CA ILE A 34 -26.95 -28.74 -1.01
C ILE A 34 -27.23 -29.69 0.16
N PRO A 35 -26.45 -29.64 1.25
CA PRO A 35 -26.79 -30.40 2.44
C PRO A 35 -28.16 -29.96 2.93
N THR A 36 -29.16 -30.84 2.82
CA THR A 36 -30.41 -30.68 3.54
C THR A 36 -30.11 -30.99 4.99
N ASP A 37 -29.82 -29.97 5.78
CA ASP A 37 -29.80 -30.09 7.23
C ASP A 37 -31.21 -30.48 7.69
N SER A 38 -31.42 -31.78 7.85
CA SER A 38 -32.55 -32.35 8.55
C SER A 38 -32.01 -33.22 9.68
N GLN A 39 -32.08 -32.62 10.86
CA GLN A 39 -32.38 -33.26 12.15
C GLN A 39 -31.30 -34.19 12.73
N ASN A 40 -30.50 -33.59 13.64
CA ASN A 40 -30.45 -33.92 15.07
C ASN A 40 -30.40 -35.42 15.45
N SER A 41 -29.26 -35.86 16.01
CA SER A 41 -29.17 -36.47 17.36
C SER A 41 -27.83 -37.18 17.64
N THR A 42 -27.15 -36.68 18.68
CA THR A 42 -26.49 -37.46 19.75
C THR A 42 -25.05 -37.97 19.60
N ASN A 43 -24.17 -37.18 20.22
CA ASN A 43 -23.02 -37.50 21.08
C ASN A 43 -21.60 -37.71 20.53
N PRO A 44 -20.58 -37.30 21.34
CA PRO A 44 -19.30 -36.81 20.85
C PRO A 44 -18.20 -37.86 20.96
N ILE A 45 -17.27 -37.88 20.00
CA ILE A 45 -15.96 -38.51 20.15
C ILE A 45 -14.89 -37.48 19.78
N ALA A 46 -13.96 -37.31 20.71
CA ALA A 46 -12.84 -36.39 20.73
C ALA A 46 -11.91 -36.49 19.49
N PRO A 47 -11.10 -35.45 19.21
CA PRO A 47 -10.41 -35.30 17.94
C PRO A 47 -9.10 -36.12 17.90
N PRO A 48 -8.70 -36.70 16.76
CA PRO A 48 -7.30 -36.93 16.49
C PRO A 48 -6.68 -35.63 15.96
N VAL A 49 -5.74 -35.12 16.76
CA VAL A 49 -4.71 -34.15 16.42
C VAL A 49 -4.10 -34.50 15.04
N GLN A 50 -4.18 -33.57 14.08
CA GLN A 50 -3.32 -33.59 12.90
C GLN A 50 -2.50 -32.31 12.84
N GLU A 51 -1.26 -32.48 13.28
CA GLU A 51 -0.08 -31.65 13.13
C GLU A 51 0.15 -31.31 11.65
N ILE A 52 -0.05 -30.04 11.27
CA ILE A 52 0.41 -29.54 9.97
C ILE A 52 1.82 -29.02 10.16
N ARG A 53 2.79 -29.84 9.78
CA ARG A 53 4.20 -29.46 9.64
C ARG A 53 4.37 -28.47 8.48
N PRO A 54 5.21 -27.42 8.63
CA PRO A 54 5.64 -26.62 7.49
C PRO A 54 6.66 -27.43 6.67
N SER A 55 6.33 -27.73 5.41
CA SER A 55 7.28 -28.27 4.44
C SER A 55 8.26 -27.19 4.02
N THR A 56 9.54 -27.49 4.21
CA THR A 56 10.73 -26.75 3.77
C THR A 56 10.98 -26.88 2.27
N SER A 57 11.57 -25.81 1.72
CA SER A 57 12.56 -25.71 0.63
C SER A 57 12.38 -26.49 -0.67
N ASP A 58 12.31 -25.76 -1.79
CA ASP A 58 13.44 -25.55 -2.72
C ASP A 58 12.93 -25.34 -4.16
N ALA A 59 13.26 -24.18 -4.73
CA ALA A 59 13.49 -24.02 -6.17
C ALA A 59 14.22 -22.69 -6.41
N ALA A 60 15.53 -22.73 -6.24
CA ALA A 60 16.46 -21.77 -6.81
C ALA A 60 16.56 -21.97 -8.34
N ALA A 61 16.62 -20.85 -9.08
CA ALA A 61 17.28 -20.74 -10.38
C ALA A 61 17.61 -19.24 -10.61
N THR A 62 18.80 -18.76 -10.24
CA THR A 62 19.98 -18.52 -11.12
C THR A 62 19.61 -17.78 -12.43
N LEU A 63 19.86 -16.47 -12.50
CA LEU A 63 21.09 -15.83 -13.03
C LEU A 63 21.36 -16.14 -14.51
N SER A 64 21.29 -15.10 -15.36
CA SER A 64 22.31 -14.89 -16.39
C SER A 64 22.27 -13.47 -16.95
N GLU A 65 23.27 -12.68 -16.56
CA GLU A 65 23.88 -11.66 -17.41
C GLU A 65 24.39 -12.30 -18.71
N ASN A 66 24.35 -11.55 -19.80
CA ASN A 66 25.41 -11.67 -20.79
C ASN A 66 25.79 -10.30 -21.35
N VAL A 67 27.10 -10.14 -21.44
CA VAL A 67 27.93 -8.99 -21.81
C VAL A 67 28.30 -9.10 -23.29
N ALA A 68 28.78 -7.98 -23.85
CA ALA A 68 29.57 -7.87 -25.10
C ALA A 68 28.77 -7.80 -26.41
N ALA A 69 29.16 -7.09 -27.47
CA ALA A 69 30.17 -6.05 -27.70
C ALA A 69 29.96 -5.54 -29.15
N GLN A 70 30.18 -4.23 -29.33
CA GLN A 70 30.87 -3.53 -30.42
C GLN A 70 30.88 -4.05 -31.88
N THR A 71 30.52 -3.13 -32.78
CA THR A 71 31.15 -2.86 -34.11
C THR A 71 30.90 -1.37 -34.37
N VAL A 72 31.85 -0.44 -34.20
CA VAL A 72 33.05 -0.07 -34.98
C VAL A 72 32.76 0.47 -36.40
N ASN A 73 32.87 1.80 -36.49
CA ASN A 73 33.38 2.68 -37.55
C ASN A 73 32.72 2.79 -38.93
N GLY A 74 32.27 4.01 -39.21
CA GLY A 74 32.08 4.55 -40.56
C GLY A 74 32.11 6.09 -40.60
N ARG A 75 33.31 6.64 -40.86
CA ARG A 75 33.61 7.89 -41.60
C ARG A 75 33.73 9.24 -40.83
N GLU A 76 34.98 9.69 -40.74
CA GLU A 76 35.56 11.00 -40.38
C GLU A 76 35.63 11.95 -41.61
N PRO A 77 36.14 13.22 -41.55
CA PRO A 77 35.78 14.42 -40.79
C PRO A 77 35.30 15.58 -41.70
N ALA A 78 34.76 16.67 -41.13
CA ALA A 78 34.74 17.99 -41.75
C ALA A 78 35.20 19.07 -40.74
N PRO A 79 35.92 20.12 -41.18
CA PRO A 79 36.90 20.83 -40.37
C PRO A 79 36.32 21.91 -39.44
N ALA A 80 37.09 22.19 -38.39
CA ALA A 80 36.83 23.14 -37.32
C ALA A 80 36.83 24.61 -37.77
N LEU A 81 35.97 25.42 -37.13
CA LEU A 81 36.11 26.87 -37.00
C LEU A 81 35.99 27.26 -35.51
N PRO A 82 36.78 28.23 -35.01
CA PRO A 82 36.98 28.44 -33.57
C PRO A 82 36.11 29.54 -32.96
N ALA A 83 36.08 29.52 -31.61
CA ALA A 83 35.72 30.57 -30.65
C ALA A 83 34.21 30.80 -30.37
N SER A 84 33.73 30.45 -29.17
CA SER A 84 33.88 31.27 -27.97
C SER A 84 33.05 30.70 -26.81
N GLU A 85 33.58 30.94 -25.61
CA GLU A 85 33.28 30.39 -24.29
C GLU A 85 31.82 30.48 -23.78
N LEU A 86 31.48 29.49 -22.95
CA LEU A 86 30.24 29.36 -22.16
C LEU A 86 29.97 30.58 -21.24
N PRO A 87 28.70 30.77 -20.83
CA PRO A 87 28.44 30.52 -19.41
C PRO A 87 27.38 29.44 -19.16
N LYS A 88 27.89 28.32 -18.66
CA LYS A 88 27.42 27.50 -17.54
C LYS A 88 25.93 27.58 -17.23
N ALA A 89 25.24 26.51 -17.60
CA ALA A 89 23.96 26.12 -17.05
C ALA A 89 23.91 26.36 -15.54
N ALA A 90 22.82 26.98 -15.09
CA ALA A 90 22.48 27.12 -13.69
C ALA A 90 22.57 25.74 -12.98
N PRO A 91 23.04 25.68 -11.73
CA PRO A 91 23.12 24.43 -11.00
C PRO A 91 21.72 23.80 -10.90
N PRO A 92 21.58 22.47 -11.00
CA PRO A 92 20.36 21.81 -10.59
C PRO A 92 20.10 22.15 -9.12
N VAL A 93 18.90 22.66 -8.87
CA VAL A 93 18.26 22.78 -7.54
C VAL A 93 18.55 21.50 -6.74
N PRO A 94 18.94 21.60 -5.45
CA PRO A 94 19.47 20.46 -4.71
C PRO A 94 18.51 19.29 -4.75
N SER A 95 19.04 18.14 -5.15
CA SER A 95 18.44 16.84 -4.97
C SER A 95 17.89 16.76 -3.55
N THR A 96 16.59 16.50 -3.44
CA THR A 96 15.93 16.21 -2.18
C THR A 96 16.69 15.08 -1.52
N GLU A 97 17.43 15.38 -0.45
CA GLU A 97 18.03 14.37 0.39
C GLU A 97 16.88 13.47 0.85
N VAL A 98 16.87 12.24 0.33
CA VAL A 98 15.87 11.26 0.69
C VAL A 98 16.24 10.83 2.10
N ASP A 99 15.68 11.51 3.09
CA ASP A 99 15.84 11.13 4.50
C ASP A 99 15.62 9.63 4.62
N GLU A 100 16.65 8.91 5.04
CA GLU A 100 16.57 7.47 5.20
C GLU A 100 15.57 7.16 6.31
N LEU A 101 14.50 6.46 5.95
CA LEU A 101 13.40 6.16 6.87
C LEU A 101 13.63 4.83 7.58
N THR A 102 13.79 4.89 8.91
CA THR A 102 13.80 3.69 9.76
C THR A 102 12.39 3.14 9.95
N LYS A 103 12.22 1.82 9.76
CA LYS A 103 10.96 1.12 10.06
C LYS A 103 10.75 1.05 11.58
N SER A 104 9.60 1.51 12.04
CA SER A 104 9.17 1.42 13.44
C SER A 104 7.75 0.87 13.53
N THR A 105 7.45 0.17 14.63
CA THR A 105 6.11 -0.35 14.96
C THR A 105 5.62 0.37 16.21
N ILE A 106 4.42 0.95 16.15
CA ILE A 106 3.78 1.66 17.26
C ILE A 106 2.38 1.11 17.48
N TYR A 107 1.89 1.17 18.71
CA TYR A 107 0.52 0.82 19.05
C TYR A 107 -0.32 2.10 19.11
N LEU A 108 -1.50 2.05 18.50
CA LEU A 108 -2.47 3.13 18.49
C LEU A 108 -3.77 2.59 19.09
N ASP A 109 -4.53 3.48 19.73
CA ASP A 109 -5.90 3.17 20.10
C ASP A 109 -6.81 3.16 18.85
N ALA A 110 -8.03 2.67 19.03
CA ALA A 110 -9.00 2.56 17.93
C ALA A 110 -9.38 3.94 17.36
N GLU A 111 -9.48 4.96 18.22
CA GLU A 111 -9.84 6.32 17.82
C GLU A 111 -8.76 6.96 16.94
N THR A 112 -7.48 6.80 17.29
CA THR A 112 -6.37 7.33 16.50
C THR A 112 -6.22 6.60 15.17
N ASP A 113 -6.39 5.27 15.13
CA ASP A 113 -6.36 4.55 13.84
C ASP A 113 -7.52 4.96 12.93
N GLN A 114 -8.74 5.13 13.47
CA GLN A 114 -9.88 5.62 12.71
C GLN A 114 -9.61 7.02 12.12
N PHE A 115 -9.01 7.92 12.89
CA PHE A 115 -8.59 9.23 12.40
C PHE A 115 -7.58 9.13 11.24
N LEU A 116 -6.60 8.22 11.33
CA LEU A 116 -5.65 7.99 10.24
C LEU A 116 -6.33 7.47 8.97
N GLU A 117 -7.34 6.61 9.09
CA GLU A 117 -8.12 6.12 7.96
C GLU A 117 -8.93 7.23 7.28
N GLU A 118 -9.59 8.08 8.07
CA GLU A 118 -10.34 9.22 7.56
C GLU A 118 -9.43 10.22 6.85
N ALA A 119 -8.28 10.53 7.46
CA ALA A 119 -7.28 11.41 6.87
C ALA A 119 -6.77 10.88 5.51
N ILE A 120 -6.56 9.57 5.38
CA ILE A 120 -6.19 8.95 4.11
C ILE A 120 -7.34 9.03 3.10
N TYR A 121 -8.57 8.76 3.52
CA TYR A 121 -9.74 8.81 2.65
C TYR A 121 -9.90 10.22 2.04
N LEU A 122 -9.74 11.27 2.85
CA LEU A 122 -9.78 12.66 2.39
C LEU A 122 -8.55 13.03 1.56
N GLY A 123 -7.36 12.62 2.01
CA GLY A 123 -6.08 12.89 1.36
C GLY A 123 -5.97 12.31 -0.05
N ARG A 124 -6.68 11.22 -0.35
CA ARG A 124 -6.74 10.63 -1.70
C ARG A 124 -7.47 11.49 -2.73
N LYS A 125 -8.38 12.36 -2.28
CA LYS A 125 -9.17 13.23 -3.17
C LYS A 125 -8.40 14.48 -3.60
N GLN A 126 -7.33 14.82 -2.89
CA GLN A 126 -6.55 16.05 -3.08
C GLN A 126 -5.22 15.79 -3.80
N LYS A 127 -4.62 16.87 -4.33
CA LYS A 127 -3.27 16.86 -4.90
C LYS A 127 -2.38 17.78 -4.06
N PRO A 128 -1.19 17.35 -3.62
CA PRO A 128 -0.60 16.01 -3.78
C PRO A 128 -1.39 14.93 -3.04
N ARG A 129 -1.36 13.71 -3.58
CA ARG A 129 -2.10 12.57 -3.02
C ARG A 129 -1.41 12.09 -1.75
N ILE A 130 -2.18 11.98 -0.66
CA ILE A 130 -1.71 11.46 0.63
C ILE A 130 -2.43 10.14 0.88
N ASP A 131 -1.73 9.03 0.76
CA ASP A 131 -2.29 7.69 0.96
C ASP A 131 -1.52 6.81 1.95
N SER A 132 -0.50 7.37 2.61
CA SER A 132 0.33 6.66 3.58
C SER A 132 0.07 7.12 5.02
N ARG A 133 -0.23 6.17 5.91
CA ARG A 133 -0.30 6.39 7.36
C ARG A 133 1.01 6.96 7.91
N SER A 134 2.16 6.45 7.45
CA SER A 134 3.48 6.90 7.92
C SER A 134 3.81 8.34 7.51
N ALA A 135 3.23 8.85 6.41
CA ALA A 135 3.37 10.25 6.05
C ALA A 135 2.62 11.16 7.03
N ILE A 136 1.40 10.77 7.42
CA ILE A 136 0.57 11.51 8.37
C ILE A 136 1.20 11.49 9.76
N VAL A 137 1.68 10.33 10.23
CA VAL A 137 2.37 10.21 11.53
C VAL A 137 3.63 11.08 11.56
N ARG A 138 4.46 11.06 10.51
CA ARG A 138 5.64 11.94 10.42
C ARG A 138 5.26 13.42 10.45
N PHE A 139 4.20 13.82 9.74
CA PHE A 139 3.70 15.19 9.79
C PHE A 139 3.29 15.58 11.22
N ALA A 140 2.51 14.75 11.90
CA ALA A 140 2.07 14.99 13.26
C ALA A 140 3.26 15.10 14.24
N LEU A 141 4.29 14.24 14.12
CA LEU A 141 5.48 14.32 14.97
C LEU A 141 6.32 15.57 14.71
N ARG A 142 6.45 16.02 13.45
CA ARG A 142 7.13 17.29 13.13
C ARG A 142 6.37 18.49 13.68
N GLU A 143 5.04 18.45 13.60
CA GLU A 143 4.17 19.46 14.15
C GLU A 143 4.35 19.54 15.68
N LEU A 144 4.27 18.39 16.36
CA LEU A 144 4.46 18.28 17.79
C LEU A 144 5.82 18.84 18.23
N ALA A 145 6.90 18.45 17.54
CA ALA A 145 8.24 18.93 17.79
C ALA A 145 8.41 20.44 17.53
N SER A 146 7.57 21.04 16.67
CA SER A 146 7.57 22.48 16.43
C SER A 146 6.89 23.26 17.55
N ARG A 147 5.96 22.63 18.29
CA ARG A 147 5.19 23.27 19.36
C ARG A 147 5.75 23.07 20.76
N MET A 148 6.32 21.90 21.06
CA MET A 148 6.73 21.53 22.41
C MET A 148 8.07 20.79 22.43
N SER A 149 8.85 21.02 23.49
CA SER A 149 10.08 20.26 23.73
C SER A 149 9.73 18.84 24.19
N THR A 150 10.67 17.89 24.01
CA THR A 150 10.49 16.50 24.45
C THR A 150 10.18 16.40 25.94
N GLU A 151 10.79 17.25 26.77
CA GLU A 151 10.53 17.30 28.21
C GLU A 151 9.08 17.70 28.51
N GLN A 152 8.56 18.68 27.77
CA GLN A 152 7.17 19.11 27.89
C GLN A 152 6.20 18.03 27.42
N VAL A 153 6.53 17.28 26.35
CA VAL A 153 5.74 16.11 25.92
C VAL A 153 5.61 15.10 27.05
N ILE A 154 6.74 14.75 27.68
CA ILE A 154 6.76 13.78 28.79
C ILE A 154 5.94 14.31 29.97
N ALA A 155 6.10 15.59 30.33
CA ALA A 155 5.33 16.21 31.40
C ALA A 155 3.82 16.18 31.11
N ALA A 156 3.41 16.48 29.87
CA ALA A 156 2.01 16.46 29.45
C ALA A 156 1.42 15.03 29.48
N ILE A 157 2.16 14.03 29.01
CA ILE A 157 1.74 12.62 29.07
C ILE A 157 1.56 12.19 30.52
N ARG A 158 2.47 12.57 31.43
CA ARG A 158 2.35 12.26 32.86
C ARG A 158 1.15 12.95 33.50
N ALA A 159 0.88 14.21 33.12
CA ALA A 159 -0.26 14.96 33.63
C ALA A 159 -1.61 14.41 33.13
N GLY A 160 -1.66 13.86 31.91
CA GLY A 160 -2.86 13.25 31.33
C GLY A 160 -3.02 11.76 31.64
N ALA A 161 -1.98 11.10 32.18
CA ALA A 161 -2.07 9.71 32.59
C ALA A 161 -3.12 9.58 33.71
N PRO A 162 -4.04 8.60 33.63
CA PRO A 162 -4.91 8.32 34.77
C PRO A 162 -4.01 8.00 35.97
N GLU A 163 -4.38 8.51 37.16
CA GLU A 163 -3.76 8.22 38.46
C GLU A 163 -3.85 6.70 38.72
N THR A 164 -2.99 5.94 38.05
CA THR A 164 -2.87 4.51 38.21
C THR A 164 -1.97 4.35 39.41
N GLY A 165 -2.58 4.56 40.59
CA GLY A 165 -1.93 4.53 41.89
C GLY A 165 -1.38 3.15 42.21
N ASN A 166 -0.26 2.80 41.59
CA ASN A 166 0.62 1.73 42.03
C ASN A 166 1.39 2.22 43.25
N GLN A 167 0.67 2.58 44.32
CA GLN A 167 1.27 2.74 45.64
C GLN A 167 1.67 1.34 46.09
N GLY A 168 2.93 1.01 45.85
CA GLY A 168 3.54 -0.23 46.30
C GLY A 168 3.24 -0.41 47.79
N ARG A 169 2.68 -1.57 48.13
CA ARG A 169 2.41 -2.02 49.49
C ARG A 169 3.56 -1.62 50.41
N PRO A 170 3.32 -0.87 51.51
CA PRO A 170 4.38 -0.52 52.43
C PRO A 170 5.02 -1.81 52.97
N ARG A 171 6.34 -1.88 52.93
CA ARG A 171 7.10 -2.94 53.61
C ARG A 171 7.04 -2.62 55.10
N LEU A 172 6.25 -3.42 55.83
CA LEU A 172 6.26 -3.54 57.29
C LEU A 172 7.51 -4.30 57.72
#